data_AF-A0A349JTH8-F1
#
_entry.id   AF-A0A349JTH8-F1
#
_cell.length_a   1.000
_cell.length_b   1.000
_cell.length_c   1.000
_cell.angle_alpha   90.00
_cell.angle_beta   90.00
_cell.angle_gamma   90.00
#
_symmetry.space_group_name_H-M   'P 1'
#
loop_
_entity.id
_entity.type
_entity.pdbx_description
1 polymer ?
#
loop_
_entity_poly.entity_id
_entity_poly.type
_entity_poly.pdbx_seq_one_letter_code
_entity_poly.pdbx_strand_id
1 'polypeptide(L)' 'MRTRIYFVINRDGSVSGVDILEPSGSIAFDIEAMGAAECIGRPGRLGPLPDELPFDRFPVVFYFEPQSGRDADSGK' A
#
# COMPACT_ATOMS: atom_id res chain seq x y z
N MET A 1 0.69 -16.23 5.88
CA MET A 1 1.61 -15.44 5.07
C MET A 1 1.22 -13.98 5.22
N ARG A 2 2.15 -13.10 5.61
CA ARG A 2 1.89 -11.68 5.86
C ARG A 2 3.14 -10.88 5.54
N THR A 3 3.01 -9.70 4.94
CA THR A 3 4.12 -8.74 4.78
C THR A 3 3.75 -7.36 5.29
N ARG A 4 4.74 -6.59 5.75
CA ARG A 4 4.57 -5.19 6.18
C ARG A 4 5.24 -4.28 5.18
N ILE A 5 4.43 -3.45 4.53
CA ILE A 5 4.92 -2.46 3.56
C ILE A 5 4.83 -1.07 4.18
N TYR A 6 5.96 -0.38 4.18
CA TYR A 6 6.05 1.04 4.48
C TYR A 6 5.98 1.84 3.18
N PHE A 7 5.33 2.99 3.22
CA PHE A 7 5.42 3.99 2.16
C PHE A 7 4.99 5.37 2.68
N VAL A 8 5.26 6.41 1.91
CA VAL A 8 4.90 7.79 2.25
C VAL A 8 3.90 8.31 1.22
N ILE A 9 2.77 8.83 1.71
CA ILE A 9 1.82 9.61 0.90
C ILE A 9 2.27 11.07 0.95
N ASN A 10 2.50 11.67 -0.21
CA ASN A 10 2.85 13.10 -0.32
C ASN A 10 1.58 13.97 -0.41
N ARG A 11 1.73 15.28 -0.25
CA ARG A 11 0.62 16.26 -0.26
C ARG A 11 -0.32 16.11 -1.46
N ASP A 12 0.20 15.78 -2.63
CA ASP A 12 -0.56 15.62 -3.88
C ASP A 12 -1.23 14.24 -4.04
N GLY A 13 -1.04 13.34 -3.06
CA GLY A 13 -1.53 11.96 -3.11
C GLY A 13 -0.57 10.97 -3.78
N SER A 14 0.58 11.42 -4.28
CA SER A 14 1.60 10.50 -4.81
C SER A 14 2.24 9.67 -3.70
N VAL A 15 2.71 8.47 -4.04
CA VAL A 15 3.42 7.58 -3.11
C VAL A 15 4.91 7.59 -3.40
N SER A 16 5.72 7.58 -2.33
CA SER A 16 7.18 7.48 -2.40
C SER A 16 7.74 6.62 -1.28
N GLY A 17 9.00 6.18 -1.41
CA GLY A 17 9.72 5.47 -0.35
C GLY A 17 9.06 4.14 0.03
N VAL A 18 8.58 3.38 -0.96
CA VAL A 18 8.02 2.04 -0.74
C VAL A 18 9.13 1.09 -0.29
N ASP A 19 8.93 0.42 0.84
CA ASP A 19 9.89 -0.53 1.40
C ASP A 19 9.20 -1.68 2.14
N ILE A 20 9.87 -2.81 2.24
CA ILE A 20 9.41 -3.99 2.98
C ILE A 20 10.05 -3.94 4.37
N LEU A 21 9.23 -3.76 5.41
CA LEU A 21 9.70 -3.79 6.80
C LEU A 21 9.82 -5.21 7.34
N GLU A 22 8.88 -6.08 6.98
CA GLU A 22 8.86 -7.48 7.38
C GLU A 22 8.41 -8.33 6.17
N PRO A 23 9.32 -9.09 5.54
CA PRO A 23 8.98 -9.91 4.38
C PRO A 23 8.12 -11.11 4.78
N SER A 24 7.29 -11.58 3.86
CA SER A 24 6.37 -12.69 4.12
C SER A 24 7.00 -14.07 4.06
N GLY A 25 8.24 -14.16 3.59
CA GLY A 25 8.90 -15.40 3.21
C GLY A 25 8.56 -15.87 1.78
N SER A 26 7.73 -15.12 1.04
CA SER A 26 7.42 -15.34 -0.37
C SER A 26 7.74 -14.09 -1.19
N ILE A 27 8.83 -14.13 -1.95
CA ILE A 27 9.30 -13.00 -2.77
C ILE A 27 8.21 -12.53 -3.74
N ALA A 28 7.48 -13.46 -4.37
CA ALA A 28 6.41 -13.11 -5.30
C ALA A 28 5.29 -12.31 -4.61
N PHE A 29 4.88 -12.73 -3.40
CA PHE A 29 3.85 -12.01 -2.65
C PHE A 29 4.34 -10.63 -2.18
N ASP A 30 5.60 -10.55 -1.76
CA ASP A 30 6.20 -9.28 -1.31
C ASP A 30 6.29 -8.26 -2.46
N ILE A 31 6.63 -8.70 -3.69
CA ILE A 31 6.64 -7.84 -4.89
C ILE A 31 5.23 -7.33 -5.22
N GLU A 32 4.21 -8.20 -5.19
CA GLU A 32 2.83 -7.78 -5.46
C GLU A 32 2.32 -6.79 -4.40
N ALA A 33 2.69 -6.99 -3.13
CA ALA A 33 2.34 -6.07 -2.05
C ALA A 33 3.00 -4.69 -2.22
N MET A 34 4.27 -4.64 -2.62
CA MET A 34 4.93 -3.38 -2.99
C MET A 34 4.23 -2.71 -4.19
N GLY A 35 3.94 -3.47 -5.25
CA GLY A 35 3.27 -2.97 -6.44
C GLY A 35 1.87 -2.41 -6.14
N ALA A 36 1.15 -3.01 -5.19
CA ALA A 36 -0.12 -2.47 -4.71
C ALA A 36 0.05 -1.10 -4.02
N ALA A 37 1.07 -0.94 -3.17
CA ALA A 37 1.39 0.35 -2.55
C ALA A 37 1.82 1.42 -3.58
N GLU A 38 2.52 1.03 -4.64
CA GLU A 38 2.85 1.95 -5.74
C GLU A 38 1.60 2.36 -6.54
N CYS A 39 0.69 1.41 -6.77
CA CYS A 39 -0.51 1.65 -7.58
C CYS A 39 -1.45 2.68 -6.96
N ILE A 40 -1.57 2.76 -5.64
CA ILE A 40 -2.42 3.77 -5.00
C ILE A 40 -1.85 5.20 -5.13
N GLY A 41 -0.54 5.34 -5.38
CA GLY A 41 0.09 6.63 -5.65
C GLY A 41 -0.06 7.14 -7.08
N ARG A 42 -0.75 6.39 -7.96
CA ARG A 42 -1.01 6.83 -9.33
C ARG A 42 -2.04 7.98 -9.34
N PRO A 43 -1.96 8.90 -10.33
CA PRO A 43 -2.89 10.01 -10.45
C PRO A 43 -4.36 9.57 -10.36
N GLY A 44 -5.14 10.24 -9.51
CA GLY A 44 -6.58 10.00 -9.35
C GLY A 44 -6.99 8.85 -8.44
N ARG A 45 -6.07 8.27 -7.65
CA ARG A 45 -6.37 7.18 -6.70
C ARG A 45 -6.59 7.69 -5.26
N LEU A 46 -5.57 8.25 -4.62
CA LEU A 46 -5.66 8.74 -3.24
C LEU A 46 -6.19 10.19 -3.10
N GLY A 47 -6.03 11.03 -4.13
CA GLY A 47 -6.28 12.46 -4.01
C GLY A 47 -5.27 13.16 -3.08
N PRO A 48 -5.26 14.51 -3.03
CA PRO A 48 -4.35 15.22 -2.14
C PRO A 48 -4.66 14.93 -0.66
N LEU A 49 -3.64 15.04 0.19
CA LEU A 49 -3.84 15.03 1.62
C LEU A 49 -4.71 16.23 2.04
N PRO A 50 -5.57 16.09 3.05
CA PRO A 50 -6.36 17.20 3.58
C PRO A 50 -5.50 18.41 3.94
N ASP A 51 -5.98 19.61 3.63
CA ASP A 51 -5.25 20.87 3.83
C ASP A 51 -5.01 21.16 5.33
N GLU A 52 -5.85 20.63 6.22
CA GLU A 52 -5.73 20.79 7.67
C GLU A 52 -4.56 20.01 8.26
N LEU A 53 -3.98 19.05 7.51
CA LEU A 53 -2.82 18.31 7.97
C LEU A 53 -1.57 19.20 7.92
N PRO A 54 -0.84 19.34 9.04
CA PRO A 54 0.31 20.25 9.13
C PRO A 54 1.58 19.70 8.44
N PHE A 55 1.47 18.60 7.71
CA PHE A 55 2.59 17.92 7.07
C PHE A 55 2.27 17.56 5.62
N ASP A 56 3.29 17.64 4.77
CA ASP A 56 3.20 17.29 3.35
C ASP A 56 3.56 15.82 3.06
N ARG A 57 3.96 15.09 4.10
CA ARG A 57 4.41 13.70 4.01
C ARG A 57 3.76 12.91 5.13
N PHE A 58 2.99 11.91 4.77
CA PHE A 58 2.29 11.04 5.70
C PHE A 58 2.82 9.60 5.57
N PRO A 59 3.76 9.19 6.44
CA PRO A 59 4.29 7.84 6.45
C PRO A 59 3.23 6.85 6.96
N VAL A 60 3.05 5.74 6.26
CA VAL A 60 2.08 4.70 6.60
C VAL A 60 2.73 3.32 6.53
N VAL A 61 2.21 2.40 7.34
CA VAL A 61 2.60 0.99 7.31
C VAL A 61 1.33 0.15 7.18
N PHE A 62 1.24 -0.62 6.10
CA PHE A 62 0.13 -1.53 5.85
C PHE A 62 0.58 -2.99 6.03
N TYR A 63 -0.35 -3.80 6.53
CA TYR A 63 -0.20 -5.26 6.58
C TYR A 63 -0.96 -5.86 5.40
N PHE A 64 -0.25 -6.65 4.59
CA PHE A 64 -0.86 -7.41 3.50
C PHE A 64 -0.95 -8.87 3.90
N GLU A 65 -2.15 -9.43 3.76
CA GLU A 65 -2.45 -10.83 4.01
C GLU A 65 -3.33 -11.37 2.87
N PRO A 66 -3.13 -12.62 2.42
CA PRO A 66 -4.05 -13.25 1.50
C PRO A 66 -5.44 -13.35 2.13
N GLN A 67 -6.46 -12.96 1.38
CA GLN A 67 -7.83 -13.27 1.78
C GLN A 67 -8.00 -14.80 1.75
N SER A 68 -8.38 -15.39 2.89
CA SER A 68 -8.72 -16.81 2.93
C SER A 68 -9.96 -17.03 2.05
N GLY A 69 -9.84 -17.86 1.02
CA GLY A 69 -10.76 -17.94 -0.12
C GLY A 69 -12.17 -18.47 0.18
N ARG A 70 -12.96 -17.78 1.01
CA ARG A 70 -14.42 -18.00 1.06
C ARG A 70 -15.23 -17.03 0.21
N ASP A 71 -14.65 -15.88 -0.17
CA ASP A 71 -15.38 -14.86 -0.95
C ASP A 71 -14.78 -14.57 -2.33
N ALA A 72 -13.63 -15.17 -2.68
CA ALA A 72 -12.97 -14.94 -3.97
C ALA A 72 -13.66 -15.64 -5.17
N ASP A 73 -14.66 -16.50 -4.92
CA ASP A 73 -15.41 -17.25 -5.95
C ASP A 73 -16.80 -16.64 -6.27
N SER A 74 -17.17 -15.51 -5.66
CA SER A 74 -18.52 -14.94 -5.85
C SER A 74 -18.60 -13.78 -6.85
N GLY A 75 -17.51 -13.50 -7.59
CA GLY A 75 -17.47 -12.45 -8.62
C GLY A 75 -17.45 -13.06 -10.02
N LYS A 76 -18.63 -13.42 -10.51
CA LYS A 76 -18.89 -13.88 -11.88
C LYS A 76 -18.53 -12.83 -12.93
#